data_AF-D1P126-F1
#
_entry.id   AF-D1P126-F1
#
_cell.length_a   1.000
_cell.length_b   1.000
_cell.length_c   1.000
_cell.angle_alpha   90.00
_cell.angle_beta   90.00
_cell.angle_gamma   90.00
#
_symmetry.space_group_name_H-M   'P 1'
#
loop_
_entity.id
_entity.type
_entity.pdbx_description
1 polymer ?
#
loop_
_entity_poly.entity_id
_entity_poly.type
_entity_poly.pdbx_seq_one_letter_code
_entity_poly.pdbx_strand_id
1 'polypeptide(L)'
;MKYRFVEKLNEFLNSMGRSDLINSQLDCHSNIQLEMNDSPAINIDLSTDELIIWCNLAECNYSRLDSVSASLLRSLIEYPPRNFQPGQPALNIIDNTLVLSAVLKEKSMDNMQLFADSFEEFFERANEIRTQLV
;
A
#
# COMPACT_ATOMS: atom_id res chain seq x y z
N MET A 1 -18.65 3.92 -1.20
CA MET A 1 -17.29 3.52 -1.62
C MET A 1 -16.81 2.26 -0.90
N LYS A 2 -16.84 2.22 0.45
CA LYS A 2 -16.33 1.10 1.28
C LYS A 2 -16.86 -0.30 0.91
N TYR A 3 -18.19 -0.49 0.78
CA TYR A 3 -18.75 -1.79 0.39
C TYR A 3 -18.30 -2.26 -0.99
N ARG A 4 -18.29 -1.36 -1.99
CA ARG A 4 -17.77 -1.63 -3.33
C ARG A 4 -16.31 -2.08 -3.27
N PHE A 5 -15.51 -1.51 -2.36
CA PHE A 5 -14.10 -1.86 -2.18
C PHE A 5 -13.94 -3.28 -1.63
N VAL A 6 -14.68 -3.60 -0.57
CA VAL A 6 -14.66 -4.94 0.03
C VAL A 6 -15.09 -5.99 -1.00
N GLU A 7 -16.11 -5.71 -1.80
CA GLU A 7 -16.52 -6.60 -2.91
C GLU A 7 -15.39 -6.80 -3.92
N LYS A 8 -14.76 -5.70 -4.39
CA LYS A 8 -13.65 -5.78 -5.35
C LYS A 8 -12.42 -6.49 -4.77
N LEU A 9 -12.11 -6.27 -3.51
CA LEU A 9 -11.04 -6.96 -2.81
C LEU A 9 -11.32 -8.47 -2.73
N ASN A 10 -12.54 -8.87 -2.39
CA ASN A 10 -12.91 -10.28 -2.33
C ASN A 10 -12.89 -10.95 -3.72
N GLU A 11 -13.34 -10.26 -4.76
CA GLU A 11 -13.19 -10.71 -6.16
C GLU A 11 -11.70 -10.86 -6.53
N PHE A 12 -10.86 -9.91 -6.15
CA PHE A 12 -9.42 -9.94 -6.40
C PHE A 12 -8.74 -11.12 -5.69
N LEU A 13 -8.98 -11.29 -4.39
CA LEU A 13 -8.44 -12.42 -3.61
C LEU A 13 -8.90 -13.77 -4.17
N ASN A 14 -10.17 -13.89 -4.57
CA ASN A 14 -10.67 -15.08 -5.26
C ASN A 14 -9.93 -15.34 -6.58
N SER A 15 -9.69 -14.30 -7.38
CA SER A 15 -8.97 -14.45 -8.66
C SER A 15 -7.53 -14.93 -8.48
N MET A 16 -6.91 -14.61 -7.34
CA MET A 16 -5.58 -15.08 -6.95
C MET A 16 -5.59 -16.47 -6.29
N GLY A 17 -6.75 -17.13 -6.20
CA GLY A 17 -6.91 -18.41 -5.50
C GLY A 17 -6.75 -18.31 -3.98
N ARG A 18 -6.83 -17.09 -3.42
CA ARG A 18 -6.71 -16.80 -1.98
C ARG A 18 -8.07 -16.62 -1.32
N SER A 19 -9.01 -17.51 -1.65
CA SER A 19 -10.35 -17.53 -1.06
C SER A 19 -10.33 -17.77 0.46
N ASP A 20 -9.24 -18.35 0.97
CA ASP A 20 -8.96 -18.54 2.40
C ASP A 20 -8.81 -17.21 3.16
N LEU A 21 -8.39 -16.14 2.48
CA LEU A 21 -8.26 -14.80 3.04
C LEU A 21 -9.55 -13.97 2.96
N ILE A 22 -10.60 -14.51 2.34
CA ILE A 22 -11.87 -13.81 2.18
C ILE A 22 -12.62 -13.86 3.51
N ASN A 23 -12.59 -12.75 4.22
CA ASN A 23 -13.32 -12.61 5.46
C ASN A 23 -14.73 -12.03 5.18
N SER A 24 -15.75 -12.87 5.34
CA SER A 24 -17.16 -12.48 5.22
C SER A 24 -17.64 -11.51 6.31
N GLN A 25 -16.81 -11.27 7.33
CA GLN A 25 -17.04 -10.32 8.43
C GLN A 25 -16.16 -9.07 8.32
N LEU A 26 -15.63 -8.74 7.14
CA LEU A 26 -14.99 -7.45 6.88
C LEU A 26 -15.96 -6.31 7.19
N ASP A 27 -15.96 -5.86 8.45
CA ASP A 27 -16.68 -4.68 8.85
C ASP A 27 -15.95 -3.45 8.29
N CYS A 28 -16.72 -2.46 7.86
CA CYS A 28 -16.17 -1.22 7.32
C CYS A 28 -15.59 -0.30 8.43
N HIS A 29 -15.37 -0.83 9.63
CA HIS A 29 -14.88 -0.12 10.81
C HIS A 29 -13.47 -0.56 11.23
N SER A 30 -12.92 -1.61 10.62
CA SER A 30 -11.61 -2.19 10.94
C SER A 30 -10.64 -2.09 9.75
N ASN A 31 -9.34 -1.95 10.04
CA ASN A 31 -8.30 -2.02 9.02
C ASN A 31 -8.24 -3.43 8.43
N ILE A 32 -8.19 -3.54 7.10
CA ILE A 32 -7.95 -4.81 6.42
C ILE A 32 -6.45 -5.01 6.30
N GLN A 33 -5.92 -6.16 6.73
CA GLN A 33 -4.51 -6.47 6.61
C GLN A 33 -4.30 -7.65 5.65
N LEU A 34 -3.44 -7.45 4.66
CA LEU A 34 -3.00 -8.46 3.71
C LEU A 34 -1.57 -8.87 4.06
N GLU A 35 -1.42 -10.08 4.58
CA GLU A 35 -0.11 -10.67 4.86
C GLU A 35 0.51 -11.25 3.58
N MET A 36 1.79 -10.96 3.40
CA MET A 36 2.60 -11.37 2.25
C MET A 36 3.83 -12.12 2.76
N ASN A 37 4.26 -13.17 2.05
CA ASN A 37 5.50 -13.84 2.38
C ASN A 37 6.69 -12.90 2.09
N ASP A 38 7.59 -12.75 3.05
CA ASP A 38 8.85 -11.98 2.95
C ASP A 38 8.71 -10.48 2.58
N SER A 39 7.51 -9.91 2.69
CA SER A 39 7.20 -8.50 2.40
C SER A 39 6.35 -7.86 3.50
N PRO A 40 6.39 -6.52 3.64
CA PRO A 40 5.50 -5.80 4.55
C PRO A 40 4.03 -6.17 4.34
N ALA A 41 3.32 -6.39 5.44
CA ALA A 41 1.86 -6.51 5.37
C ALA A 41 1.25 -5.19 4.90
N ILE A 42 0.31 -5.27 3.97
CA ILE A 42 -0.43 -4.11 3.45
C ILE A 42 -1.69 -3.94 4.27
N ASN A 43 -1.84 -2.78 4.89
CA ASN A 43 -3.02 -2.37 5.60
C ASN A 43 -3.87 -1.49 4.71
N ILE A 44 -5.19 -1.59 4.86
CA ILE A 44 -6.18 -0.81 4.12
C ILE A 44 -7.05 -0.11 5.14
N ASP A 45 -7.02 1.21 5.11
CA ASP A 45 -7.86 2.07 5.94
C ASP A 45 -9.08 2.52 5.11
N LEU A 46 -10.25 2.10 5.60
CA LEU A 46 -11.55 2.44 5.06
C LEU A 46 -12.31 3.39 5.99
N SER A 47 -11.69 4.00 6.99
CA SER A 47 -12.37 4.85 7.96
C SER A 47 -12.80 6.20 7.37
N THR A 48 -12.02 6.73 6.42
CA THR A 48 -12.27 8.00 5.72
C THR A 48 -13.09 7.80 4.44
N ASP A 49 -13.34 8.89 3.71
CA ASP A 49 -13.94 8.85 2.37
C ASP A 49 -12.94 8.44 1.28
N GLU A 50 -11.65 8.40 1.62
CA GLU A 50 -10.56 8.01 0.75
C GLU A 50 -10.14 6.56 1.02
N LEU A 51 -9.72 5.85 -0.03
CA LEU A 51 -9.17 4.50 0.08
C LEU A 51 -7.67 4.60 0.31
N ILE A 52 -7.23 4.40 1.54
CA ILE A 52 -5.83 4.52 1.91
C ILE A 52 -5.24 3.12 2.07
N ILE A 53 -4.11 2.88 1.42
CA ILE A 53 -3.27 1.70 1.64
C ILE A 53 -1.96 2.12 2.28
N TRP A 54 -1.45 1.33 3.23
CA TRP A 54 -0.21 1.64 3.92
C TRP A 54 0.51 0.38 4.41
N CYS A 55 1.82 0.48 4.65
CA CYS A 55 2.60 -0.59 5.27
C CYS A 55 3.76 -0.06 6.10
N ASN A 56 4.19 -0.85 7.08
CA ASN A 56 5.41 -0.60 7.83
C ASN A 56 6.61 -1.16 7.08
N LEU A 57 7.56 -0.32 6.69
CA LEU A 57 8.73 -0.75 5.93
C LEU A 57 9.84 -1.30 6.82
N ALA A 58 10.20 -0.54 7.87
CA ALA A 58 11.27 -0.84 8.81
C ALA A 58 11.24 0.11 10.01
N GLU A 59 11.95 -0.23 11.08
CA GLU A 59 12.28 0.74 12.13
C GLU A 59 13.18 1.85 11.56
N CYS A 60 12.98 3.08 12.02
CA CYS A 60 13.74 4.23 11.56
C CYS A 60 15.15 4.22 12.14
N ASN A 61 16.14 3.98 11.26
CA ASN A 61 17.55 4.16 11.56
C ASN A 61 18.05 5.44 10.87
N TYR A 62 18.22 6.52 11.63
CA TYR A 62 18.66 7.81 11.09
C TYR A 62 20.03 7.74 10.40
N SER A 63 20.98 6.96 10.93
CA SER A 63 22.30 6.79 10.29
C SER A 63 22.19 6.16 8.91
N ARG A 64 21.31 5.16 8.75
CA ARG A 64 21.02 4.55 7.45
C ARG A 64 20.31 5.54 6.53
N LEU A 65 19.28 6.21 7.01
CA LEU A 65 18.53 7.22 6.27
C LEU A 65 19.44 8.32 5.72
N ASP A 66 20.35 8.84 6.55
CA ASP A 66 21.34 9.85 6.15
C ASP A 66 22.24 9.31 5.02
N SER A 67 22.73 8.08 5.16
CA SER A 67 23.62 7.46 4.18
C SER A 67 22.97 7.21 2.81
N VAL A 68 21.65 7.01 2.75
CA VAL A 68 20.90 6.72 1.51
C VAL A 68 20.06 7.90 1.02
N SER A 69 20.04 9.02 1.75
CA SER A 69 19.15 10.17 1.55
C SER A 69 19.10 10.67 0.10
N ALA A 70 20.25 10.82 -0.55
CA ALA A 70 20.32 11.28 -1.94
C ALA A 70 19.73 10.27 -2.94
N SER A 71 20.02 8.98 -2.76
CA SER A 71 19.46 7.89 -3.59
C SER A 71 17.95 7.77 -3.39
N LEU A 72 17.52 7.80 -2.12
CA LEU A 72 16.11 7.71 -1.74
C LEU A 72 15.31 8.88 -2.33
N LEU A 73 15.81 10.11 -2.19
CA LEU A 73 15.15 11.29 -2.75
C LEU A 73 15.03 11.20 -4.28
N ARG A 74 16.09 10.75 -4.96
CA ARG A 74 16.07 10.55 -6.41
C ARG A 74 14.99 9.53 -6.80
N SER A 75 14.97 8.37 -6.13
CA SER A 75 13.96 7.32 -6.36
C SER A 75 12.54 7.84 -6.13
N LEU A 76 12.30 8.70 -5.13
CA LEU A 76 10.99 9.32 -4.89
C LEU A 76 10.59 10.28 -6.01
N ILE A 77 11.50 11.14 -6.49
CA ILE A 77 11.18 12.16 -7.50
C ILE A 77 11.05 11.55 -8.91
N GLU A 78 11.85 10.53 -9.23
CA GLU A 78 11.85 9.88 -10.55
C GLU A 78 10.70 8.88 -10.73
N TYR A 79 10.01 8.51 -9.64
CA TYR A 79 8.88 7.59 -9.68
C TYR A 79 7.67 8.21 -10.41
N PRO A 80 7.13 7.56 -11.46
CA PRO A 80 5.97 8.04 -12.19
C PRO A 80 4.66 7.44 -11.63
N PRO A 81 3.89 8.14 -10.78
CA PRO A 81 2.68 7.59 -10.18
C PRO A 81 1.56 7.39 -11.20
N ARG A 82 0.99 6.18 -11.27
CA ARG A 82 -0.13 5.88 -12.17
C ARG A 82 -1.44 5.71 -11.42
N ASN A 83 -1.37 5.08 -10.24
CA ASN A 83 -2.55 4.55 -9.55
C ASN A 83 -2.98 5.31 -8.29
N PHE A 84 -2.20 6.31 -7.84
CA PHE A 84 -2.45 7.02 -6.57
C PHE A 84 -2.75 8.52 -6.74
N GLN A 85 -3.36 9.12 -5.72
CA GLN A 85 -3.71 10.54 -5.66
C GLN A 85 -3.33 11.18 -4.29
N PRO A 86 -2.95 12.47 -4.25
CA PRO A 86 -2.46 13.26 -5.37
C PRO A 86 -1.00 12.89 -5.70
N GLY A 87 -0.77 11.89 -6.55
CA GLY A 87 0.57 11.56 -7.05
C GLY A 87 1.19 10.34 -6.36
N GLN A 88 2.37 10.50 -5.76
CA GLN A 88 3.17 9.39 -5.24
C GLN A 88 2.79 8.93 -3.83
N PRO A 89 3.07 7.67 -3.45
CA PRO A 89 3.02 7.23 -2.06
C PRO A 89 3.90 8.10 -1.16
N ALA A 90 3.37 8.48 0.01
CA ALA A 90 4.05 9.27 1.01
C ALA A 90 4.82 8.37 1.98
N LEU A 91 6.11 8.66 2.17
CA LEU A 91 6.97 8.04 3.18
C LEU A 91 7.01 8.94 4.42
N ASN A 92 6.56 8.41 5.55
CA ASN A 92 6.47 9.10 6.84
C ASN A 92 7.23 8.34 7.93
N ILE A 93 7.57 9.03 9.02
CA ILE A 93 8.02 8.42 10.26
C ILE A 93 6.87 8.53 11.28
N ILE A 94 6.38 7.41 11.78
CA ILE A 94 5.33 7.33 12.80
C ILE A 94 5.84 6.39 13.88
N ASP A 95 5.91 6.85 15.14
CA ASP A 95 6.37 6.05 16.28
C ASP A 95 7.68 5.28 16.00
N ASN A 96 8.69 6.00 15.50
CA ASN A 96 9.99 5.46 15.10
C ASN A 96 9.95 4.38 13.99
N THR A 97 8.86 4.28 13.24
CA THR A 97 8.70 3.34 12.12
C THR A 97 8.56 4.11 10.81
N LEU A 98 9.25 3.64 9.77
CA LEU A 98 9.09 4.14 8.41
C LEU A 98 7.84 3.53 7.80
N VAL A 99 6.86 4.39 7.50
CA VAL A 99 5.54 4.02 7.00
C VAL A 99 5.36 4.56 5.59
N LEU A 100 5.04 3.69 4.64
CA LEU A 100 4.63 4.09 3.30
C LEU A 100 3.11 4.07 3.22
N SER A 101 2.52 5.13 2.68
CA SER A 101 1.06 5.27 2.56
C SER A 101 0.67 5.88 1.21
N ALA A 102 -0.47 5.51 0.66
CA ALA A 102 -0.98 6.07 -0.59
C ALA A 102 -2.50 6.08 -0.60
N VAL A 103 -3.09 7.10 -1.24
CA VAL A 103 -4.52 7.10 -1.55
C VAL A 103 -4.72 6.54 -2.94
N LEU A 104 -5.57 5.53 -3.08
CA LEU A 104 -5.95 4.99 -4.38
C LEU A 104 -6.79 6.01 -5.15
N LYS A 105 -6.58 6.12 -6.48
CA LYS A 105 -7.52 6.84 -7.34
C LYS A 105 -8.87 6.12 -7.33
N GLU A 106 -9.98 6.86 -7.30
CA GLU A 106 -11.32 6.25 -7.30
C GLU A 106 -11.54 5.29 -8.49
N LYS A 107 -10.96 5.63 -9.65
CA LYS A 107 -11.02 4.80 -10.87
C LYS A 107 -10.34 3.42 -10.75
N SER A 108 -9.51 3.19 -9.72
CA SER A 108 -8.91 1.86 -9.48
C SER A 108 -9.99 0.79 -9.28
N MET A 109 -11.17 1.22 -8.87
CA MET A 109 -12.33 0.38 -8.58
C MET A 109 -13.19 0.05 -9.81
N ASP A 110 -12.89 0.62 -10.97
CA ASP A 110 -13.74 0.53 -12.15
C ASP A 110 -13.66 -0.84 -12.82
N ASN A 111 -12.50 -1.50 -12.73
CA ASN A 111 -12.34 -2.88 -13.16
C ASN A 111 -11.23 -3.60 -12.37
N MET A 112 -11.21 -4.93 -12.48
CA MET A 112 -10.28 -5.77 -11.72
C MET A 112 -8.81 -5.50 -12.06
N GLN A 113 -8.50 -5.19 -13.33
CA GLN A 113 -7.13 -4.93 -13.76
C GLN A 113 -6.59 -3.66 -13.08
N LEU A 114 -7.34 -2.56 -13.10
CA LEU A 114 -6.92 -1.31 -12.46
C LEU A 114 -6.75 -1.47 -10.94
N PHE A 115 -7.58 -2.31 -10.32
CA PHE A 115 -7.46 -2.64 -8.91
C PHE A 115 -6.15 -3.39 -8.64
N ALA A 116 -5.91 -4.47 -9.38
CA ALA A 116 -4.69 -5.26 -9.29
C ALA A 116 -3.42 -4.43 -9.54
N ASP A 117 -3.41 -3.63 -10.62
CA ASP A 117 -2.30 -2.73 -10.99
C ASP A 117 -1.96 -1.75 -9.84
N SER A 118 -2.97 -1.31 -9.09
CA SER A 118 -2.78 -0.39 -7.96
C SER A 118 -2.06 -1.06 -6.78
N PHE A 119 -2.41 -2.31 -6.48
CA PHE A 119 -1.75 -3.09 -5.43
C PHE A 119 -0.34 -3.53 -5.84
N GLU A 120 -0.16 -3.93 -7.09
CA GLU A 120 1.15 -4.29 -7.65
C GLU A 120 2.09 -3.09 -7.60
N GLU A 121 1.66 -1.92 -8.08
CA GLU A 121 2.47 -0.70 -8.05
C GLU A 121 2.84 -0.29 -6.63
N PHE A 122 1.92 -0.44 -5.66
CA PHE A 122 2.22 -0.15 -4.26
C PHE A 122 3.25 -1.12 -3.69
N PHE A 123 3.11 -2.41 -4.00
CA PHE A 123 3.99 -3.47 -3.54
C PHE A 123 5.41 -3.31 -4.09
N GLU A 124 5.54 -3.09 -5.40
CA GLU A 124 6.82 -2.79 -6.04
C GLU A 124 7.49 -1.60 -5.38
N ARG A 125 6.72 -0.52 -5.15
CA ARG A 125 7.24 0.70 -4.54
C ARG A 125 7.67 0.49 -3.09
N ALA A 126 6.87 -0.22 -2.30
CA ALA A 126 7.20 -0.55 -0.92
C ALA A 126 8.50 -1.34 -0.82
N ASN A 127 8.68 -2.36 -1.67
CA ASN A 127 9.88 -3.18 -1.68
C ASN A 127 11.12 -2.44 -2.19
N GLU A 128 10.99 -1.60 -3.22
CA GLU A 128 12.09 -0.76 -3.71
C GLU A 128 12.61 0.18 -2.63
N ILE A 129 11.69 0.86 -1.92
CA ILE A 129 12.06 1.78 -0.83
C ILE A 129 12.63 0.99 0.35
N ARG A 130 12.00 -0.11 0.76
CA ARG A 130 12.46 -0.96 1.88
C ARG A 130 13.88 -1.47 1.65
N THR A 131 14.22 -1.89 0.44
CA THR A 131 15.56 -2.41 0.11
C THR A 131 16.67 -1.37 0.29
N GLN A 132 16.34 -0.09 0.17
CA GLN A 132 17.29 1.01 0.44
C GLN A 132 17.41 1.32 1.94
N LEU A 133 16.34 1.11 2.70
CA LEU A 133 16.24 1.49 4.11
C LEU A 133 16.66 0.40 5.09
N VAL A 134 16.61 -0.86 4.68
CA VAL A 134 17.07 -2.04 5.44
C VAL A 134 18.51 -2.40 5.06
#